data_AF-A0A9X1QDY1-F1
#
_entry.id   AF-A0A9X1QDY1-F1
#
_cell.length_a   1.000
_cell.length_b   1.000
_cell.length_c   1.000
_cell.angle_alpha   90.00
_cell.angle_beta   90.00
_cell.angle_gamma   90.00
#
_symmetry.space_group_name_H-M   'P 1'
#
loop_
_entity.id
_entity.type
_entity.pdbx_description
1 polymer ?
#
loop_
_entity_poly.entity_id
_entity_poly.type
_entity_poly.pdbx_seq_one_letter_code
_entity_poly.pdbx_strand_id
1 'polypeptide(L)'
;MRTFVLMLCINLMIGCHPKNLGPRGDVIGNGGDGITGYWKMTKYEVKGRDMPLDNVSQMSFLKTQIGFMQNDSLKTPFYKQGTGYRIFSFYDVNMDSTSRYLGILYDYRYNKKTKQSAFYYRMDETNGFLAVIDQDVTAGLTTKIKLSNLMKSTVYKPELDTLGYTYEPTAKFE
;
A
#
# COMPACT_ATOMS: atom_id res chain seq x y z
N MET A 1 -38.05 39.35 -37.59
CA MET A 1 -38.62 39.18 -36.23
C MET A 1 -38.93 37.71 -36.04
N ARG A 2 -38.32 37.05 -35.03
CA ARG A 2 -38.42 35.61 -34.69
C ARG A 2 -37.81 34.71 -35.79
N THR A 3 -36.65 34.08 -35.63
CA THR A 3 -36.33 33.08 -34.60
C THR A 3 -34.81 33.06 -34.38
N PHE A 4 -34.34 33.91 -33.46
CA PHE A 4 -32.93 34.09 -33.09
C PHE A 4 -32.67 33.46 -31.70
N VAL A 5 -33.12 32.22 -31.49
CA VAL A 5 -33.06 31.54 -30.17
C VAL A 5 -32.63 30.08 -30.33
N LEU A 6 -31.53 29.84 -31.06
CA LEU A 6 -30.90 28.52 -31.09
C LEU A 6 -29.37 28.56 -30.89
N MET A 7 -28.86 29.66 -30.34
CA MET A 7 -27.42 29.90 -30.18
C MET A 7 -27.06 30.37 -28.76
N LEU A 8 -27.76 29.88 -27.73
CA LEU A 8 -27.51 30.29 -26.34
C LEU A 8 -27.60 29.17 -25.29
N CYS A 9 -27.45 27.90 -25.68
CA CYS A 9 -27.42 26.77 -24.72
C CYS A 9 -26.18 25.87 -24.80
N ILE A 10 -25.15 26.22 -25.60
CA ILE A 10 -23.93 25.39 -25.74
C ILE A 10 -22.71 26.00 -25.02
N ASN A 11 -22.80 27.22 -24.46
CA ASN A 11 -21.66 27.92 -23.85
C ASN A 11 -21.60 27.92 -22.31
N LEU A 12 -22.31 27.01 -21.63
CA LEU A 12 -22.34 26.97 -20.17
C LEU A 12 -22.09 25.56 -19.61
N MET A 13 -20.96 24.96 -20.01
CA MET A 13 -20.24 23.98 -19.19
C MET A 13 -18.71 24.17 -19.32
N ILE A 14 -18.26 25.42 -19.22
CA ILE A 14 -16.89 25.74 -18.81
C ILE A 14 -16.82 25.56 -17.28
N GLY A 15 -16.85 24.30 -16.85
CA GLY A 15 -16.41 23.92 -15.52
C GLY A 15 -14.90 23.69 -15.58
N CYS A 16 -14.13 24.67 -15.11
CA CYS A 16 -12.69 24.59 -14.91
C CYS A 16 -12.30 23.29 -14.20
N HIS A 17 -11.80 22.30 -14.95
CA HIS A 17 -10.90 21.29 -14.40
C HIS A 17 -9.48 21.79 -14.64
N PRO A 18 -8.65 21.98 -13.60
CA PRO A 18 -7.22 22.17 -13.81
C PRO A 18 -6.67 20.87 -14.38
N LYS A 19 -6.50 20.81 -15.71
CA LYS A 19 -5.57 19.89 -16.37
C LYS A 19 -4.16 20.32 -15.96
N ASN A 20 -3.75 19.93 -14.76
CA ASN A 20 -2.33 19.79 -14.49
C ASN A 20 -1.86 18.61 -15.34
N LEU A 21 -1.26 19.00 -16.47
CA LEU A 21 -0.36 18.18 -17.26
C LEU A 21 0.72 17.65 -16.30
N GLY A 22 0.54 16.42 -15.81
CA GLY A 22 1.64 15.65 -15.27
C GLY A 22 2.73 15.53 -16.33
N PRO A 23 4.01 15.52 -15.95
CA PRO A 23 5.11 15.50 -16.89
C PRO A 23 4.97 14.32 -17.86
N ARG A 24 4.94 14.64 -19.15
CA ARG A 24 5.09 13.69 -20.26
C ARG A 24 6.57 13.30 -20.35
N GLY A 25 6.89 12.19 -19.72
CA GLY A 25 8.12 11.43 -19.94
C GLY A 25 7.75 9.96 -19.72
N ASP A 26 8.08 9.11 -20.69
CA ASP A 26 7.80 7.68 -20.61
C ASP A 26 8.49 7.06 -19.39
N VAL A 27 7.68 6.71 -18.38
CA VAL A 27 7.99 5.64 -17.42
C VAL A 27 6.71 4.82 -17.27
N ILE A 28 6.60 3.77 -18.10
CA ILE A 28 5.50 2.81 -18.08
C ILE A 28 5.61 2.00 -16.79
N GLY A 29 4.86 2.41 -15.77
CA GLY A 29 4.50 1.60 -14.62
C GLY A 29 2.99 1.50 -14.56
N ASN A 30 2.43 0.33 -14.86
CA ASN A 30 1.01 0.07 -14.62
C ASN A 30 0.70 0.29 -13.12
N GLY A 31 0.18 1.46 -12.76
CA GLY A 31 -0.44 1.68 -11.45
C GLY A 31 0.33 2.50 -10.40
N GLY A 32 1.19 3.47 -10.76
CA GLY A 32 1.35 4.71 -9.98
C GLY A 32 1.80 4.68 -8.50
N ASP A 33 2.50 3.65 -8.03
CA ASP A 33 2.97 3.56 -6.64
C ASP A 33 4.51 3.44 -6.47
N GLY A 34 5.29 3.54 -7.55
CA GLY A 34 6.76 3.54 -7.50
C GLY A 34 7.36 2.22 -7.00
N ILE A 35 6.59 1.14 -7.03
CA ILE A 35 6.94 -0.17 -6.46
C ILE A 35 7.65 -1.02 -7.52
N THR A 36 8.87 -0.66 -7.86
CA THR A 36 9.75 -1.53 -8.64
C THR A 36 10.96 -1.89 -7.80
N GLY A 37 10.94 -3.08 -7.19
CA GLY A 37 12.08 -3.61 -6.45
C GLY A 37 11.71 -4.45 -5.24
N TYR A 38 12.74 -5.02 -4.61
CA TYR A 38 12.63 -5.62 -3.29
C TYR A 38 12.73 -4.52 -2.22
N TRP A 39 12.18 -4.82 -1.06
CA TRP A 39 12.27 -3.99 0.13
C TRP A 39 13.11 -4.75 1.13
N LYS A 40 14.09 -4.10 1.76
CA LYS A 40 14.96 -4.75 2.73
C LYS A 40 14.46 -4.46 4.14
N MET A 41 14.43 -5.48 4.98
CA MET A 41 14.12 -5.31 6.39
C MET A 41 15.23 -4.47 7.05
N THR A 42 14.84 -3.38 7.70
CA THR A 42 15.74 -2.49 8.43
C THR A 42 15.48 -2.51 9.93
N LYS A 43 14.29 -2.97 10.35
CA LYS A 43 13.94 -3.07 11.77
C LYS A 43 13.11 -4.32 12.05
N TYR A 44 13.42 -5.00 13.14
CA TYR A 44 12.61 -6.07 13.73
C TYR A 44 12.41 -5.77 15.22
N GLU A 45 11.16 -5.83 15.68
CA GLU A 45 10.76 -5.51 17.05
C GLU A 45 9.93 -6.64 17.64
N VAL A 46 10.18 -6.96 18.92
CA VAL A 46 9.39 -7.91 19.71
C VAL A 46 8.95 -7.23 21.00
N LYS A 47 7.62 -7.08 21.17
CA LYS A 47 6.99 -6.38 22.30
C LYS A 47 7.61 -4.98 22.52
N GLY A 48 7.75 -4.22 21.43
CA GLY A 48 8.30 -2.85 21.42
C GLY A 48 9.81 -2.76 21.67
N ARG A 49 10.55 -3.86 21.61
CA ARG A 49 12.01 -3.86 21.76
C ARG A 49 12.68 -4.27 20.45
N ASP A 50 13.68 -3.50 20.05
CA ASP A 50 14.50 -3.78 18.87
C ASP A 50 15.26 -5.09 19.07
N MET A 51 15.22 -5.94 18.04
CA MET A 51 15.88 -7.23 17.99
C MET A 51 16.87 -7.27 16.82
N PRO A 52 17.95 -8.08 16.92
CA PRO A 52 18.85 -8.30 15.79
C PRO A 52 18.12 -8.84 14.56
N LEU A 53 18.48 -8.34 13.37
CA LEU A 53 17.84 -8.74 12.11
C LEU A 53 18.12 -10.22 11.75
N ASP A 54 19.25 -10.76 12.20
CA ASP A 54 19.65 -12.16 11.97
C ASP A 54 18.65 -13.16 12.58
N ASN A 55 17.85 -12.74 13.56
CA ASN A 55 16.79 -13.57 14.16
C ASN A 55 15.61 -13.82 13.21
N VAL A 56 15.52 -13.09 12.09
CA VAL A 56 14.42 -13.11 11.11
C VAL A 56 15.00 -13.22 9.68
N SER A 57 16.11 -13.95 9.51
CA SER A 57 16.79 -14.08 8.20
C SER A 57 15.88 -14.57 7.06
N GLN A 58 14.83 -15.34 7.37
CA GLN A 58 13.82 -15.84 6.43
C GLN A 58 12.82 -14.79 5.92
N MET A 59 12.77 -13.58 6.49
CA MET A 59 11.91 -12.49 6.01
C MET A 59 12.73 -11.24 5.68
N SER A 60 14.00 -11.41 5.30
CA SER A 60 14.96 -10.32 5.05
C SER A 60 14.51 -9.37 3.94
N PHE A 61 13.81 -9.89 2.92
CA PHE A 61 13.28 -9.07 1.85
C PHE A 61 11.77 -9.25 1.67
N LEU A 62 11.16 -8.21 1.12
CA LEU A 62 9.74 -8.15 0.79
C LEU A 62 9.57 -7.67 -0.65
N LYS A 63 8.59 -8.23 -1.36
CA LYS A 63 8.08 -7.69 -2.63
C LYS A 63 6.58 -7.55 -2.54
N THR A 64 6.04 -6.44 -3.04
CA THR A 64 4.58 -6.25 -3.11
C THR A 64 4.07 -6.14 -4.52
N GLN A 65 2.84 -6.61 -4.75
CA GLN A 65 2.16 -6.58 -6.05
C GLN A 65 0.68 -6.30 -5.83
N ILE A 66 0.05 -5.54 -6.73
CA ILE A 66 -1.40 -5.30 -6.70
C ILE A 66 -2.10 -6.32 -7.60
N GLY A 67 -3.29 -6.76 -7.20
CA GLY A 67 -4.20 -7.55 -8.03
C GLY A 67 -5.66 -7.32 -7.67
N PHE A 68 -6.55 -8.05 -8.33
CA PHE A 68 -7.99 -8.05 -8.08
C PHE A 68 -8.48 -9.47 -7.82
N MET A 69 -9.35 -9.63 -6.82
CA MET A 69 -9.96 -10.90 -6.50
C MET A 69 -10.85 -11.36 -7.67
N GLN A 70 -10.58 -12.56 -8.20
CA GLN A 70 -11.37 -13.13 -9.30
C GLN A 70 -12.65 -13.81 -8.80
N ASN A 71 -12.62 -14.35 -7.57
CA ASN A 71 -13.73 -15.06 -6.94
C ASN A 71 -13.80 -14.66 -5.46
N ASP A 72 -14.97 -14.86 -4.86
CA ASP A 72 -15.15 -14.79 -3.41
C ASP A 72 -14.33 -15.90 -2.71
N SER A 73 -13.74 -15.59 -1.55
CA SER A 73 -13.11 -16.59 -0.70
C SER A 73 -14.16 -17.25 0.20
N LEU A 74 -14.22 -18.58 0.13
CA LEU A 74 -15.04 -19.38 1.05
C LEU A 74 -14.48 -19.42 2.49
N LYS A 75 -13.20 -19.08 2.67
CA LYS A 75 -12.52 -19.13 3.98
C LYS A 75 -12.42 -17.78 4.68
N THR A 76 -12.37 -16.69 3.92
CA THR A 76 -12.08 -15.35 4.43
C THR A 76 -13.13 -14.37 3.90
N PRO A 77 -14.20 -14.08 4.66
CA PRO A 77 -15.41 -13.40 4.16
C PRO A 77 -15.21 -12.00 3.57
N PHE A 78 -14.08 -11.35 3.88
CA PHE A 78 -13.75 -10.04 3.34
C PHE A 78 -12.94 -10.07 2.03
N TYR A 79 -12.56 -11.25 1.54
CA TYR A 79 -12.03 -11.41 0.19
C TYR A 79 -13.18 -11.66 -0.79
N LYS A 80 -13.71 -10.58 -1.36
CA LYS A 80 -14.83 -10.62 -2.32
C LYS A 80 -14.33 -10.38 -3.74
N GLN A 81 -14.98 -10.99 -4.73
CA GLN A 81 -14.75 -10.75 -6.15
C GLN A 81 -14.75 -9.25 -6.45
N GLY A 82 -13.80 -8.82 -7.30
CA GLY A 82 -13.61 -7.42 -7.67
C GLY A 82 -12.87 -6.57 -6.62
N THR A 83 -12.64 -7.09 -5.41
CA THR A 83 -11.87 -6.35 -4.40
C THR A 83 -10.40 -6.28 -4.80
N GLY A 84 -9.83 -5.07 -4.80
CA GLY A 84 -8.40 -4.87 -4.97
C GLY A 84 -7.63 -5.42 -3.76
N TYR A 85 -6.57 -6.17 -4.02
CA TYR A 85 -5.70 -6.71 -2.98
C TYR A 85 -4.24 -6.38 -3.28
N ARG A 86 -3.42 -6.48 -2.24
CA ARG A 86 -1.96 -6.43 -2.34
C ARG A 86 -1.38 -7.74 -1.84
N ILE A 87 -0.47 -8.32 -2.62
CA ILE A 87 0.34 -9.47 -2.23
C ILE A 87 1.57 -8.95 -1.50
N PHE A 88 1.91 -9.58 -0.38
CA PHE A 88 3.17 -9.41 0.34
C PHE A 88 3.94 -10.73 0.26
N SER A 89 4.98 -10.78 -0.57
CA SER A 89 5.83 -11.96 -0.75
C SER A 89 7.16 -11.73 -0.05
N PHE A 90 7.52 -12.64 0.85
CA PHE A 90 8.73 -12.57 1.67
C PHE A 90 9.81 -13.50 1.14
N TYR A 91 11.06 -13.09 1.31
CA TYR A 91 12.23 -13.81 0.86
C TYR A 91 13.31 -13.79 1.94
N ASP A 92 14.14 -14.83 1.95
CA ASP A 92 15.31 -14.91 2.82
C ASP A 92 16.50 -14.11 2.26
N VAL A 93 17.64 -14.19 2.95
CA VAL A 93 18.88 -13.50 2.55
C VAL A 93 19.44 -13.95 1.19
N ASN A 94 19.08 -15.15 0.72
CA ASN A 94 19.49 -15.71 -0.57
C ASN A 94 18.48 -15.41 -1.69
N MET A 95 17.44 -14.63 -1.40
CA MET A 95 16.33 -14.32 -2.31
C MET A 95 15.43 -15.52 -2.61
N ASP A 96 15.43 -16.55 -1.76
CA ASP A 96 14.50 -17.67 -1.85
C ASP A 96 13.15 -17.29 -1.22
N SER A 97 12.05 -17.63 -1.90
CA SER A 97 10.69 -17.31 -1.44
C SER A 97 10.35 -18.11 -0.18
N THR A 98 9.91 -17.43 0.88
CA THR A 98 9.61 -18.06 2.18
C THR A 98 8.14 -18.08 2.52
N SER A 99 7.45 -16.95 2.35
CA SER A 99 6.03 -16.85 2.70
C SER A 99 5.31 -15.80 1.85
N ARG A 100 3.99 -15.90 1.79
CA ARG A 100 3.17 -15.01 0.97
C ARG A 100 1.82 -14.77 1.63
N TYR A 101 1.42 -13.51 1.70
CA TYR A 101 0.16 -13.08 2.32
C TYR A 101 -0.61 -12.15 1.39
N LEU A 102 -1.94 -12.18 1.50
CA LEU A 102 -2.83 -11.26 0.80
C LEU A 102 -3.38 -10.23 1.78
N GLY A 103 -3.18 -8.95 1.49
CA GLY A 103 -3.75 -7.84 2.23
C GLY A 103 -4.86 -7.15 1.45
N ILE A 104 -5.93 -6.78 2.13
CA ILE A 104 -6.99 -5.91 1.60
C ILE A 104 -6.90 -4.58 2.30
N LEU A 105 -6.92 -3.50 1.51
CA LEU A 105 -7.00 -2.15 2.04
C LEU A 105 -8.30 -2.02 2.84
N TYR A 106 -8.20 -1.67 4.12
CA TYR A 106 -9.39 -1.45 4.97
C TYR A 106 -9.49 -0.03 5.51
N ASP A 107 -8.37 0.70 5.61
CA ASP A 107 -8.33 2.09 6.07
C ASP A 107 -7.18 2.84 5.40
N TYR A 108 -7.28 4.17 5.37
CA TYR A 108 -6.21 5.06 4.92
C TYR A 108 -6.22 6.35 5.74
N ARG A 109 -5.04 6.90 6.04
CA ARG A 109 -4.90 8.17 6.75
C ARG A 109 -3.92 9.08 6.05
N TYR A 110 -4.34 10.30 5.77
CA TYR A 110 -3.49 11.32 5.16
C TYR A 110 -3.08 12.37 6.19
N ASN A 111 -1.77 12.61 6.30
CA ASN A 111 -1.21 13.70 7.08
C ASN A 111 -0.91 14.90 6.18
N LYS A 112 -1.75 15.94 6.28
CA LYS A 112 -1.62 17.16 5.48
C LYS A 112 -0.32 17.93 5.73
N LYS A 113 0.26 17.84 6.93
CA LYS A 113 1.48 18.57 7.33
C LYS A 113 2.71 17.93 6.70
N THR A 114 2.82 16.61 6.76
CA THR A 114 3.97 15.87 6.24
C THR A 114 3.80 15.40 4.80
N LYS A 115 2.60 15.57 4.22
CA LYS A 115 2.23 15.06 2.88
C LYS A 115 2.35 13.55 2.75
N GLN A 116 2.25 12.84 3.88
CA GLN A 116 2.35 11.38 3.93
C GLN A 116 0.96 10.76 3.99
N SER A 117 0.74 9.70 3.22
CA SER A 117 -0.40 8.80 3.37
C SER A 117 0.05 7.49 4.00
N ALA A 118 -0.70 7.00 4.98
CA ALA A 118 -0.56 5.67 5.56
C ALA A 118 -1.75 4.82 5.08
N PHE A 119 -1.47 3.76 4.33
CA PHE A 119 -2.48 2.80 3.84
C PHE A 119 -2.44 1.52 4.67
N TYR A 120 -3.58 1.15 5.21
CA TYR A 120 -3.70 0.05 6.17
C TYR A 120 -4.32 -1.17 5.49
N TYR A 121 -3.56 -2.24 5.39
CA TYR A 121 -3.96 -3.50 4.79
C TYR A 121 -4.14 -4.56 5.86
N ARG A 122 -5.34 -5.15 5.95
CA ARG A 122 -5.59 -6.31 6.80
C ARG A 122 -5.23 -7.57 6.04
N MET A 123 -4.41 -8.41 6.65
CA MET A 123 -4.10 -9.75 6.18
C MET A 123 -4.80 -10.75 7.10
N ASP A 124 -5.33 -11.84 6.52
CA ASP A 124 -6.03 -12.98 7.17
C ASP A 124 -6.18 -12.88 8.71
N GLU A 125 -7.43 -12.86 9.20
CA GLU A 125 -7.79 -12.82 10.63
C GLU A 125 -7.10 -13.91 11.47
N THR A 126 -6.72 -15.03 10.86
CA THR A 126 -6.00 -16.13 11.52
C THR A 126 -4.57 -15.75 11.89
N ASN A 127 -3.92 -14.96 11.04
CA ASN A 127 -2.54 -14.51 11.23
C ASN A 127 -2.50 -13.19 12.02
N GLY A 128 -3.58 -12.40 11.96
CA GLY A 128 -3.70 -11.13 12.65
C GLY A 128 -2.55 -10.21 12.28
N PHE A 129 -2.33 -9.92 11.00
CA PHE A 129 -1.27 -9.00 10.58
C PHE A 129 -1.82 -7.77 9.87
N LEU A 130 -1.30 -6.61 10.24
CA LEU A 130 -1.48 -5.33 9.57
C LEU A 130 -0.25 -5.05 8.71
N ALA A 131 -0.45 -4.60 7.47
CA ALA A 131 0.58 -3.87 6.74
C ALA A 131 0.20 -2.39 6.66
N VAL A 132 1.14 -1.52 7.00
CA VAL A 132 1.05 -0.08 6.81
C VAL A 132 2.05 0.35 5.75
N ILE A 133 1.54 0.95 4.68
CA ILE A 133 2.37 1.50 3.60
C ILE A 133 2.36 3.01 3.74
N ASP A 134 3.51 3.58 4.07
CA ASP A 134 3.72 5.02 4.14
C ASP A 134 4.19 5.53 2.76
N GLN A 135 3.47 6.51 2.19
CA GLN A 135 3.73 7.08 0.87
C GLN A 135 3.88 8.61 0.94
N ASP A 136 4.92 9.15 0.31
CA ASP A 136 4.96 10.56 -0.05
C ASP A 136 4.05 10.79 -1.25
N VAL A 137 2.92 11.43 -1.01
CA VAL A 137 1.88 11.64 -2.03
C VAL A 137 2.35 12.61 -3.11
N THR A 138 3.26 13.51 -2.78
CA THR A 138 3.77 14.53 -3.71
C THR A 138 4.70 13.92 -4.75
N ALA A 139 5.55 13.00 -4.31
CA ALA A 139 6.46 12.26 -5.17
C ALA A 139 5.85 10.96 -5.74
N GLY A 140 4.72 10.51 -5.21
CA GLY A 140 4.12 9.22 -5.53
C GLY A 140 4.94 8.03 -5.03
N LEU A 141 5.87 8.25 -4.09
CA LEU A 141 6.86 7.26 -3.67
C LEU A 141 6.47 6.59 -2.36
N THR A 142 6.45 5.27 -2.37
CA THR A 142 6.37 4.50 -1.12
C THR A 142 7.71 4.62 -0.38
N THR A 143 7.66 5.08 0.87
CA THR A 143 8.87 5.35 1.67
C THR A 143 9.15 4.24 2.66
N LYS A 144 8.11 3.54 3.12
CA LYS A 144 8.22 2.53 4.18
C LYS A 144 7.06 1.55 4.14
N ILE A 145 7.36 0.29 4.44
CA ILE A 145 6.34 -0.73 4.70
C ILE A 145 6.57 -1.27 6.10
N LYS A 146 5.55 -1.17 6.96
CA LYS A 146 5.55 -1.76 8.29
C LYS A 146 4.59 -2.93 8.32
N LEU A 147 5.02 -4.06 8.85
CA LEU A 147 4.14 -5.18 9.15
C LEU A 147 4.12 -5.39 10.65
N SER A 148 2.94 -5.55 11.23
CA SER A 148 2.81 -5.88 12.64
C SER A 148 1.70 -6.88 12.86
N ASN A 149 1.79 -7.66 13.94
CA ASN A 149 0.69 -8.55 14.29
C ASN A 149 -0.38 -7.81 15.10
N LEU A 150 -1.52 -7.55 14.46
CA LEU A 150 -2.80 -7.25 15.09
C LEU A 150 -3.24 -8.39 16.02
N MET A 151 -2.99 -8.22 17.31
CA MET A 151 -3.73 -8.98 18.32
C MET A 151 -5.21 -8.60 18.33
N LYS A 152 -6.07 -9.58 18.67
CA LYS A 152 -7.56 -9.56 18.74
C LYS A 152 -8.15 -8.22 19.20
N SER A 153 -8.26 -7.26 18.27
CA SER A 153 -8.91 -5.98 18.45
C SER A 153 -9.63 -5.65 17.15
N THR A 154 -10.82 -5.07 17.26
CA THR A 154 -11.60 -4.61 16.09
C THR A 154 -11.01 -3.33 15.47
N VAL A 155 -10.07 -2.67 16.17
CA VAL A 155 -9.41 -1.44 15.75
C VAL A 155 -7.90 -1.57 15.99
N TYR A 156 -7.09 -1.15 15.01
CA TYR A 156 -5.63 -1.13 15.15
C TYR A 156 -5.17 -0.18 16.25
N LYS A 157 -4.31 -0.69 17.12
CA LYS A 157 -3.65 0.02 18.22
C LYS A 157 -2.18 -0.39 18.25
N PRO A 158 -1.23 0.49 17.86
CA PRO A 158 0.19 0.16 17.78
C PRO A 158 0.78 -0.41 19.09
N GLU A 159 0.24 0.01 20.24
CA GLU A 159 0.68 -0.45 21.56
C GLU A 159 0.36 -1.93 21.85
N LEU A 160 -0.52 -2.56 21.04
CA LEU A 160 -0.88 -3.97 21.17
C LEU A 160 -0.02 -4.88 20.31
N ASP A 161 0.86 -4.32 19.47
CA ASP A 161 1.71 -5.07 18.58
C ASP A 161 2.77 -5.84 19.38
N THR A 162 2.87 -7.15 19.14
CA THR A 162 3.87 -7.99 19.80
C THR A 162 5.05 -8.31 18.88
N LEU A 163 4.89 -8.10 17.57
CA LEU A 163 5.88 -8.24 16.51
C LEU A 163 5.75 -7.07 15.54
N GLY A 164 6.88 -6.48 15.16
CA GLY A 164 6.97 -5.42 14.16
C GLY A 164 8.12 -5.65 13.20
N TYR A 165 7.87 -5.47 11.90
CA TYR A 165 8.87 -5.55 10.83
C TYR A 165 8.81 -4.25 10.04
N THR A 166 9.94 -3.57 9.86
CA THR A 166 10.02 -2.37 9.01
C THR A 166 10.90 -2.66 7.80
N TYR A 167 10.39 -2.32 6.63
CA TYR A 167 11.07 -2.45 5.36
C TYR A 167 11.22 -1.09 4.68
N GLU A 168 12.38 -0.88 4.08
CA GLU A 168 12.75 0.32 3.33
C GLU A 168 13.22 -0.09 1.92
N PRO A 169 13.12 0.79 0.91
CA PRO A 169 13.40 0.43 -0.49
C PRO A 169 14.89 0.09 -0.69
N THR A 170 15.20 -0.96 -1.45
CA THR A 170 16.59 -1.39 -1.69
C THR A 170 17.36 -0.47 -2.63
N ALA A 171 16.67 0.15 -3.59
CA ALA A 171 17.19 1.28 -4.32
C ALA A 171 16.84 2.52 -3.51
N LYS A 172 17.84 3.23 -2.98
CA LYS A 172 17.63 4.64 -2.67
C LYS A 172 17.25 5.29 -4.00
N PHE A 173 16.13 5.99 -4.05
CA PHE A 173 15.71 6.74 -5.22
C PHE A 173 16.81 7.77 -5.52
N GLU A 174 17.74 7.40 -6.42
CA GLU A 174 18.74 8.27 -7.03
C GLU A 174 18.22 8.79 -8.36
#